data_AF-A0A1J4TNY6-F1
#
_entry.id   AF-A0A1J4TNY6-F1
#
_cell.length_a   1.000
_cell.length_b   1.000
_cell.length_c   1.000
_cell.angle_alpha   90.00
_cell.angle_beta   90.00
_cell.angle_gamma   90.00
#
_symmetry.space_group_name_H-M   'P 1'
#
loop_
_entity.id
_entity.type
_entity.pdbx_description
1 polymer ?
#
loop_
_entity_poly.entity_id
_entity_poly.type
_entity_poly.pdbx_seq_one_letter_code
_entity_poly.pdbx_strand_id
1 'polypeptide(L)'
;MINCKEASTICDKTEYKEATKWEKIKLNIHLFLCKKCSLYSEQNVIMTKIFCTHLLNHPDHIHLPGKVKDDFKAKLKEQMN
;
A
#
# COMPACT_ATOMS: atom_id res chain seq x y z
N MET A 1 8.03 12.19 -15.71
CA MET A 1 7.23 12.45 -14.49
C MET A 1 5.97 11.62 -14.58
N ILE A 2 5.57 10.91 -13.52
CA ILE A 2 4.31 10.13 -13.49
C ILE A 2 3.12 11.05 -13.22
N ASN A 3 1.91 10.67 -13.64
CA ASN A 3 0.70 11.43 -13.31
C ASN A 3 0.17 11.09 -11.91
N CYS A 4 -0.78 11.87 -11.39
CA CYS A 4 -1.30 11.67 -10.03
C CYS A 4 -1.98 10.30 -9.85
N LYS A 5 -2.64 9.77 -10.87
CA LYS A 5 -3.30 8.46 -10.82
C LYS A 5 -2.27 7.34 -10.71
N GLU A 6 -1.20 7.41 -11.51
CA GLU A 6 -0.05 6.51 -11.40
C GLU A 6 0.65 6.64 -10.04
N ALA A 7 0.78 7.87 -9.52
CA ALA A 7 1.35 8.10 -8.19
C ALA A 7 0.52 7.45 -7.09
N SER A 8 -0.81 7.51 -7.16
CA SER A 8 -1.70 6.79 -6.25
C SER A 8 -1.50 5.28 -6.33
N THR A 9 -1.48 4.70 -7.54
CA THR A 9 -1.23 3.26 -7.71
C THR A 9 0.13 2.84 -7.14
N ILE A 10 1.18 3.65 -7.31
CA ILE A 10 2.51 3.35 -6.76
C ILE A 10 2.56 3.55 -5.24
N CYS A 11 1.80 4.50 -4.68
CA CYS A 11 1.61 4.63 -3.22
C CYS A 11 1.03 3.34 -2.65
N ASP A 12 -0.09 2.85 -3.21
CA ASP A 12 -0.74 1.63 -2.73
C ASP A 12 0.22 0.43 -2.82
N LYS A 13 0.91 0.26 -3.97
CA LYS A 13 1.96 -0.77 -4.09
C LYS A 13 3.07 -0.63 -3.04
N THR A 14 3.41 0.58 -2.63
CA THR A 14 4.45 0.82 -1.63
C THR A 14 4.01 0.37 -0.24
N GLU A 15 2.73 0.59 0.13
CA GLU A 15 2.14 0.13 1.39
C GLU A 15 2.20 -1.39 1.53
N TYR A 16 1.90 -2.11 0.45
CA TYR A 16 1.92 -3.57 0.43
C TYR A 16 3.31 -4.17 0.12
N LYS A 17 4.36 -3.34 0.03
CA LYS A 17 5.73 -3.74 -0.36
C LYS A 17 5.81 -4.42 -1.73
N GLU A 18 4.86 -4.13 -2.61
CA GLU A 18 4.78 -4.63 -3.99
C GLU A 18 5.45 -3.67 -5.00
N ALA A 19 5.79 -2.44 -4.58
CA ALA A 19 6.46 -1.45 -5.43
C ALA A 19 7.95 -1.76 -5.64
N THR A 20 8.40 -1.67 -6.90
CA THR A 20 9.81 -1.77 -7.28
C THR A 20 10.62 -0.56 -6.80
N LYS A 21 11.96 -0.73 -6.72
CA LYS A 21 12.87 0.38 -6.35
C LYS A 21 12.73 1.58 -7.31
N TRP A 22 12.57 1.33 -8.61
CA TRP A 22 12.40 2.36 -9.62
C TRP A 22 11.07 3.12 -9.49
N GLU A 23 9.98 2.41 -9.20
CA GLU A 23 8.67 3.04 -8.93
C GLU A 23 8.76 3.97 -7.71
N LYS A 24 9.43 3.55 -6.64
CA LYS A 24 9.63 4.39 -5.44
C LYS A 24 10.41 5.67 -5.73
N ILE A 25 11.47 5.61 -6.55
CA ILE A 25 12.22 6.80 -6.96
C ILE A 25 11.32 7.76 -7.76
N LYS A 26 10.55 7.25 -8.73
CA LYS A 26 9.61 8.06 -9.50
C LYS A 26 8.53 8.69 -8.63
N LEU A 27 8.03 7.94 -7.65
CA LEU A 27 7.05 8.43 -6.67
C LEU A 27 7.63 9.56 -5.83
N ASN A 28 8.82 9.40 -5.25
CA ASN A 28 9.46 10.44 -4.44
C ASN A 28 9.63 11.76 -5.21
N ILE A 29 10.03 11.69 -6.49
CA ILE A 29 10.12 12.88 -7.35
C ILE A 29 8.74 13.52 -7.56
N HIS A 30 7.69 12.71 -7.77
CA HIS A 30 6.33 13.23 -7.91
C HIS A 30 5.81 13.87 -6.62
N LEU A 31 6.02 13.24 -5.46
CA LEU A 31 5.59 13.76 -4.16
C LEU A 31 6.26 15.10 -3.85
N PHE A 32 7.53 15.27 -4.21
CA PHE A 32 8.25 16.53 -4.05
C PHE A 32 7.62 17.67 -4.87
N LEU A 33 7.12 17.37 -6.07
CA LEU A 33 6.54 18.37 -6.99
C LEU A 33 5.04 18.56 -6.81
N CYS A 34 4.33 17.59 -6.23
CA CYS A 34 2.88 17.58 -6.09
C CYS A 34 2.46 17.50 -4.62
N LYS A 35 2.17 18.66 -4.02
CA LYS A 35 1.69 18.76 -2.62
C LYS A 35 0.48 17.89 -2.31
N LYS A 36 -0.46 17.75 -3.25
CA LYS A 36 -1.67 16.91 -3.05
C LYS A 36 -1.30 15.45 -2.84
N CYS A 37 -0.40 14.92 -3.68
CA CYS A 37 0.07 13.56 -3.54
C CYS A 37 0.96 13.37 -2.31
N SER A 38 1.75 14.39 -1.92
CA SER A 38 2.50 14.38 -0.65
C SER A 38 1.56 14.22 0.56
N LEU A 39 0.53 15.07 0.65
CA LEU A 39 -0.49 15.00 1.71
C LEU A 39 -1.21 13.66 1.74
N TYR A 40 -1.62 13.15 0.58
CA TYR A 40 -2.24 11.83 0.46
C TYR A 40 -1.30 10.73 0.99
N SER A 41 -0.04 10.73 0.55
CA SER A 41 0.95 9.73 0.98
C SER A 41 1.21 9.78 2.48
N GLU A 42 1.30 10.97 3.07
CA GLU A 42 1.45 11.15 4.53
C GLU A 42 0.23 10.64 5.30
N GLN A 43 -0.98 11.00 4.87
CA GLN A 43 -2.24 10.54 5.48
C GLN A 43 -2.34 9.01 5.46
N ASN A 44 -1.99 8.39 4.33
CA ASN A 44 -1.97 6.94 4.16
C ASN A 44 -1.00 6.22 5.10
N VAL A 45 0.19 6.78 5.31
CA VAL A 45 1.16 6.25 6.28
C VAL A 45 0.65 6.37 7.72
N ILE A 46 0.06 7.52 8.08
CA ILE A 46 -0.53 7.73 9.41
C ILE A 46 -1.66 6.73 9.66
N MET A 47 -2.56 6.58 8.69
CA MET A 47 -3.67 5.64 8.76
C MET A 47 -3.16 4.22 9.00
N THR A 48 -2.21 3.76 8.18
CA THR A 48 -1.58 2.43 8.34
C THR A 48 -0.97 2.26 9.73
N LYS A 49 -0.27 3.27 10.25
CA LYS A 49 0.34 3.22 11.58
C LYS A 49 -0.71 3.12 12.69
N ILE A 50 -1.78 3.90 12.61
CA ILE A 50 -2.89 3.86 13.57
C ILE A 50 -3.54 2.47 13.53
N PHE A 51 -3.92 1.99 12.34
CA PHE A 51 -4.52 0.67 12.20
C PHE A 51 -3.61 -0.42 12.74
N CYS A 52 -2.34 -0.48 12.33
CA CYS A 52 -1.40 -1.46 12.86
C CYS A 52 -1.23 -1.34 14.39
N THR A 53 -1.20 -0.14 14.95
CA THR A 53 -1.07 0.04 16.41
C THR A 53 -2.32 -0.46 17.14
N HIS A 54 -3.53 -0.14 16.68
CA HIS A 54 -4.75 -0.60 17.33
C HIS A 54 -4.99 -2.10 17.14
N LEU A 55 -4.69 -2.60 15.95
CA LEU A 55 -4.84 -4.01 15.60
C LEU A 55 -3.83 -4.88 16.35
N LEU A 56 -2.54 -4.52 16.36
CA LEU A 56 -1.51 -5.34 17.01
C LEU A 56 -1.58 -5.31 18.55
N ASN A 57 -2.23 -4.32 19.14
CA ASN A 57 -2.40 -4.20 20.59
C ASN A 57 -3.73 -4.78 21.10
N HIS A 58 -4.61 -5.28 20.22
CA HIS A 58 -5.82 -5.97 20.65
C HIS A 58 -5.51 -7.46 20.94
N PRO A 59 -5.91 -8.00 22.10
CA PRO A 59 -5.61 -9.37 22.50
C PRO A 59 -6.20 -10.44 21.55
N ASP A 60 -7.24 -10.09 20.80
CA ASP A 60 -7.92 -10.98 19.83
C ASP A 60 -7.47 -10.79 18.38
N HIS A 61 -6.29 -10.20 18.13
CA HIS A 61 -5.85 -9.96 16.76
C HIS A 61 -5.51 -11.26 16.01
N ILE A 62 -6.50 -11.79 15.30
CA ILE A 62 -6.32 -12.90 14.37
C ILE A 62 -5.51 -12.38 13.19
N HIS A 63 -4.21 -12.67 13.19
CA HIS A 63 -3.39 -12.52 11.99
C HIS A 63 -3.97 -13.45 10.92
N LEU A 64 -4.37 -12.90 9.76
CA LEU A 64 -4.78 -13.74 8.65
C LEU A 64 -3.62 -14.68 8.32
N PRO A 65 -3.76 -16.01 8.46
CA PRO A 65 -2.65 -16.92 8.26
C PRO A 65 -2.13 -16.76 6.83
N GLY A 66 -0.80 -16.76 6.65
CA GLY A 66 -0.18 -16.56 5.32
C GLY A 66 -0.78 -17.46 4.24
N LYS A 67 -1.08 -18.72 4.60
CA LYS A 67 -1.73 -19.69 3.71
C LYS A 67 -3.11 -19.26 3.21
N VAL A 68 -3.95 -18.69 4.08
CA VAL A 68 -5.30 -18.20 3.71
C VAL A 68 -5.18 -17.01 2.74
N LYS A 69 -4.18 -16.16 2.96
CA LYS A 69 -3.90 -15.01 2.09
C LYS A 69 -3.43 -15.45 0.70
N ASP A 70 -2.58 -16.47 0.63
CA ASP A 70 -2.06 -17.01 -0.64
C ASP A 70 -3.15 -17.75 -1.42
N ASP A 71 -3.97 -18.57 -0.75
CA ASP A 71 -5.12 -19.25 -1.36
C ASP A 71 -6.15 -18.25 -1.92
N PHE A 72 -6.38 -17.15 -1.20
CA PHE A 72 -7.27 -16.08 -1.66
C PHE A 72 -6.70 -15.35 -2.88
N LYS A 73 -5.40 -15.03 -2.88
CA LYS A 73 -4.70 -14.44 -4.04
C LYS A 73 -4.75 -15.35 -5.26
N ALA A 74 -4.63 -16.67 -5.08
CA ALA A 74 -4.72 -17.64 -6.18
C ALA A 74 -6.12 -17.64 -6.82
N LYS A 75 -7.18 -17.74 -6.01
CA LYS A 75 -8.57 -17.71 -6.49
C LYS A 75 -8.93 -16.42 -7.22
N LEU A 76 -8.44 -15.27 -6.75
CA LEU A 76 -8.67 -13.99 -7.45
C LEU A 76 -8.04 -13.98 -8.84
N LYS A 77 -6.84 -14.54 -9.00
CA LYS A 77 -6.18 -14.64 -10.31
C LYS A 77 -6.95 -15.55 -11.27
N GLU A 78 -7.53 -16.63 -10.77
CA GLU A 78 -8.36 -17.53 -11.56
C GLU A 78 -9.65 -16.86 -12.06
N GLN A 79 -10.24 -15.96 -11.28
CA GLN A 79 -11.45 -15.21 -11.65
C GLN A 79 -11.18 -14.03 -12.60
N MET A 80 -9.93 -13.60 -12.74
CA MET A 80 -9.51 -12.49 -13.59
C MET A 80 -8.96 -12.94 -14.96
N ASN A 81 -9.02 -14.25 -15.24
CA ASN A 81 -8.57 -14.89 -16.47
C ASN A 81 -9.77 -15.45 -17.24
#